data_AF-A0A5S4ENG7-F1
#
_entry.id   AF-A0A5S4ENG7-F1
#
_cell.length_a   1.000
_cell.length_b   1.000
_cell.length_c   1.000
_cell.angle_alpha   90.00
_cell.angle_beta   90.00
_cell.angle_gamma   90.00
#
_symmetry.space_group_name_H-M   'P 1'
#
loop_
_entity.id
_entity.type
_entity.pdbx_description
1 polymer ?
#
loop_
_entity_poly.entity_id
_entity_poly.type
_entity_poly.pdbx_seq_one_letter_code
_entity_poly.pdbx_strand_id
1 'polypeptide(L)'
;MAEIKDTIDEVLDKAGETSDRLNNVIALLVVVLATVMALFNVKGGNIVQAMAQAQSRSVNAWAFFQAKSTKLILSETMLEQLTLERERDGSLTQEGAALLDKKIAFYREAVNRYEKEKEEIKQQAEGYEQEYDRLNYHDDQFDIAEAGITVALAVLGIAALTRRKWLVWFALVFAGVGVASGTAGFVGGSFHLDFLARLLG
;
A
#
# COMPACT_ATOMS: atom_id res chain seq x y z
N MET A 1 -2.79 1.68 -20.23
CA MET A 1 -3.01 2.99 -20.87
C MET A 1 -3.11 2.91 -22.40
N ALA A 2 -2.17 2.26 -23.10
CA ALA A 2 -2.24 2.10 -24.57
C ALA A 2 -3.52 1.33 -25.01
N GLU A 3 -3.83 0.18 -24.40
CA GLU A 3 -5.04 -0.59 -24.73
C GLU A 3 -6.36 0.16 -24.45
N ILE A 4 -6.41 0.95 -23.38
CA ILE A 4 -7.60 1.74 -23.03
C ILE A 4 -7.83 2.83 -24.07
N LYS A 5 -6.75 3.51 -24.49
CA LYS A 5 -6.81 4.50 -25.56
C LYS A 5 -7.28 3.87 -26.86
N ASP A 6 -6.73 2.72 -27.24
CA ASP A 6 -7.12 2.01 -28.47
C ASP A 6 -8.60 1.58 -28.42
N THR A 7 -9.08 1.12 -27.26
CA THR A 7 -10.49 0.77 -27.06
C THR A 7 -11.41 1.99 -27.16
N ILE A 8 -10.99 3.13 -26.60
CA ILE A 8 -11.74 4.39 -26.68
C ILE A 8 -11.78 4.90 -28.12
N ASP A 9 -10.63 4.95 -28.80
CA ASP A 9 -10.50 5.40 -30.18
C ASP A 9 -11.35 4.52 -31.11
N GLU A 10 -11.35 3.20 -30.92
CA GLU A 10 -12.19 2.27 -31.70
C GLU A 10 -13.69 2.52 -31.49
N VAL A 11 -14.12 2.84 -30.26
CA VAL A 11 -15.54 3.14 -29.99
C VAL A 11 -15.94 4.52 -30.52
N LEU A 12 -15.04 5.50 -30.47
CA LEU A 12 -15.26 6.84 -31.02
C LEU A 12 -15.36 6.83 -32.55
N ASP A 13 -14.47 6.12 -33.23
CA ASP A 13 -14.49 5.99 -34.69
C ASP A 13 -15.79 5.36 -35.18
N LYS A 14 -16.25 4.29 -34.50
CA LYS A 14 -17.49 3.60 -34.85
C LYS A 14 -18.75 4.42 -34.54
N ALA A 15 -18.70 5.33 -33.56
CA ALA A 15 -19.81 6.23 -33.28
C ALA A 15 -19.94 7.35 -34.34
N GLY A 16 -18.83 7.74 -34.99
CA GLY A 16 -18.81 8.80 -36.01
C GLY A 16 -19.40 8.42 -37.36
N GLU A 17 -19.46 7.14 -37.71
CA GLU A 17 -19.82 6.68 -39.07
C GLU A 17 -21.34 6.67 -39.37
N THR A 18 -22.24 6.86 -38.40
CA THR A 18 -23.69 6.96 -38.69
C THR A 18 -24.44 7.73 -37.59
N SER A 19 -25.35 8.65 -37.93
CA SER A 19 -26.14 9.46 -36.98
C SER A 19 -27.25 8.67 -36.25
N ASP A 20 -26.89 7.59 -35.57
CA ASP A 20 -27.80 6.86 -34.69
C ASP A 20 -27.77 7.49 -33.29
N ARG A 21 -28.93 7.89 -32.76
CA ARG A 21 -29.04 8.50 -31.42
C ARG A 21 -28.43 7.62 -30.34
N LEU A 22 -28.48 6.30 -30.50
CA LEU A 22 -27.88 5.34 -29.57
C LEU A 22 -26.35 5.47 -29.54
N ASN A 23 -25.71 5.54 -30.71
CA ASN A 23 -24.25 5.61 -30.80
C ASN A 23 -23.72 6.94 -30.25
N ASN A 24 -24.43 8.05 -30.46
CA ASN A 24 -24.09 9.33 -29.84
C ASN A 24 -24.14 9.28 -28.31
N VAL A 25 -25.14 8.59 -27.74
CA VAL A 25 -25.23 8.38 -26.27
C VAL A 25 -24.07 7.51 -25.79
N ILE A 26 -23.75 6.43 -26.49
CA ILE A 26 -22.64 5.55 -26.14
C ILE A 26 -21.31 6.30 -26.18
N ALA A 27 -21.04 7.07 -27.23
CA ALA A 27 -19.83 7.88 -27.35
C ALA A 27 -19.69 8.87 -26.18
N LEU A 28 -20.78 9.55 -25.81
CA LEU A 28 -20.78 10.45 -24.66
C LEU A 28 -20.46 9.71 -23.35
N LEU A 29 -21.08 8.54 -23.12
CA LEU A 29 -20.82 7.73 -21.93
C LEU A 29 -19.36 7.28 -21.86
N VAL A 30 -18.79 6.83 -22.99
CA VAL A 30 -17.39 6.42 -23.07
C VAL A 30 -16.45 7.55 -22.72
N VAL A 31 -16.64 8.75 -23.29
CA VAL A 31 -15.81 9.91 -23.00
C VAL A 31 -15.88 10.31 -21.53
N VAL A 32 -17.09 10.32 -20.94
CA VAL A 32 -17.28 10.65 -19.53
C VAL A 32 -16.60 9.61 -18.64
N LEU A 33 -16.83 8.31 -18.89
CA LEU A 33 -16.26 7.24 -18.09
C LEU A 33 -14.72 7.18 -18.19
N ALA A 34 -14.18 7.38 -19.39
CA ALA A 34 -12.73 7.46 -19.59
C ALA A 34 -12.11 8.65 -18.84
N THR A 35 -12.78 9.81 -18.84
CA THR A 35 -12.32 10.99 -18.09
C THR A 35 -12.33 10.73 -16.59
N VAL A 36 -13.38 10.10 -16.06
CA VAL A 36 -13.47 9.74 -14.64
C VAL A 36 -12.41 8.70 -14.25
N MET A 37 -12.24 7.65 -15.06
CA MET A 37 -11.18 6.65 -14.86
C MET A 37 -9.79 7.29 -14.85
N ALA A 38 -9.50 8.22 -15.76
CA ALA A 38 -8.22 8.92 -15.78
C ALA A 38 -7.96 9.68 -14.47
N LEU A 39 -8.97 10.35 -13.91
CA LEU A 39 -8.86 11.04 -12.62
C LEU A 39 -8.61 10.07 -11.46
N PHE A 40 -9.32 8.94 -11.44
CA PHE A 40 -9.13 7.89 -10.45
C PHE A 40 -7.72 7.28 -10.54
N ASN A 41 -7.23 6.97 -11.73
CA ASN A 41 -5.89 6.41 -11.92
C ASN A 41 -4.77 7.35 -11.49
N VAL A 42 -4.93 8.67 -11.67
CA VAL A 42 -3.95 9.65 -11.15
C VAL A 42 -3.89 9.61 -9.63
N LYS A 43 -5.04 9.54 -8.95
CA LYS A 43 -5.08 9.49 -7.48
C LYS A 43 -4.65 8.12 -6.94
N GLY A 44 -5.13 7.02 -7.51
CA GLY A 44 -4.71 5.66 -7.18
C GLY A 44 -3.20 5.49 -7.35
N GLY A 45 -2.62 5.99 -8.45
CA GLY A 45 -1.17 5.96 -8.66
C GLY A 45 -0.37 6.67 -7.55
N ASN A 46 -0.87 7.77 -7.00
CA ASN A 46 -0.24 8.43 -5.85
C ASN A 46 -0.33 7.59 -4.56
N ILE A 47 -1.43 6.85 -4.38
CA ILE A 47 -1.63 5.94 -3.24
C ILE A 47 -0.65 4.76 -3.35
N VAL A 48 -0.55 4.12 -4.52
CA VAL A 48 0.43 3.05 -4.77
C VAL A 48 1.85 3.52 -4.48
N GLN A 49 2.22 4.75 -4.86
CA GLN A 49 3.53 5.33 -4.53
C GLN A 49 3.72 5.51 -3.02
N ALA A 50 2.69 6.01 -2.31
CA ALA A 50 2.72 6.17 -0.87
C ALA A 50 2.82 4.82 -0.14
N MET A 51 2.12 3.79 -0.63
CA MET A 51 2.21 2.41 -0.13
C MET A 51 3.61 1.85 -0.32
N ALA A 52 4.19 1.97 -1.51
CA ALA A 52 5.55 1.54 -1.77
C ALA A 52 6.55 2.25 -0.84
N GLN A 53 6.34 3.54 -0.55
CA GLN A 53 7.14 4.28 0.42
C GLN A 53 6.95 3.76 1.85
N ALA A 54 5.71 3.53 2.29
CA ALA A 54 5.40 2.99 3.62
C ALA A 54 6.01 1.60 3.83
N GLN A 55 5.85 0.71 2.85
CA GLN A 55 6.44 -0.62 2.85
C GLN A 55 7.97 -0.56 2.89
N SER A 56 8.59 0.29 2.07
CA SER A 56 10.05 0.49 2.09
C SER A 56 10.54 0.97 3.46
N ARG A 57 9.82 1.91 4.09
CA ARG A 57 10.13 2.39 5.44
C ARG A 57 9.96 1.31 6.51
N SER A 58 8.89 0.51 6.44
CA SER A 58 8.67 -0.64 7.33
C SER A 58 9.83 -1.64 7.24
N VAL A 59 10.17 -2.09 6.03
CA VAL A 59 11.28 -3.03 5.79
C VAL A 59 12.60 -2.48 6.33
N ASN A 60 12.89 -1.20 6.09
CA ASN A 60 14.09 -0.56 6.61
C ASN A 60 14.09 -0.46 8.15
N ALA A 61 12.96 -0.12 8.77
CA ALA A 61 12.81 -0.07 10.22
C ALA A 61 13.02 -1.47 10.85
N TRP A 62 12.45 -2.52 10.27
CA TRP A 62 12.70 -3.90 10.70
C TRP A 62 14.16 -4.33 10.53
N ALA A 63 14.83 -3.90 9.45
CA ALA A 63 16.26 -4.14 9.29
C ALA A 63 17.08 -3.44 10.40
N PHE A 64 16.74 -2.20 10.76
CA PHE A 64 17.37 -1.50 11.88
C PHE A 64 17.08 -2.15 13.22
N PHE A 65 15.84 -2.63 13.45
CA PHE A 65 15.47 -3.39 14.64
C PHE A 65 16.35 -4.63 14.79
N GLN A 66 16.52 -5.40 13.71
CA GLN A 66 17.38 -6.59 13.71
C GLN A 66 18.84 -6.23 14.01
N ALA A 67 19.37 -5.17 13.38
CA ALA A 67 20.73 -4.70 13.65
C ALA A 67 20.92 -4.27 15.12
N LYS A 68 19.93 -3.60 15.72
CA LYS A 68 19.95 -3.22 17.14
C LYS A 68 19.83 -4.43 18.05
N SER A 69 18.99 -5.40 17.71
CA SER A 69 18.87 -6.66 18.45
C SER A 69 20.20 -7.42 18.49
N THR A 70 20.93 -7.48 17.38
CA THR A 70 22.29 -8.07 17.35
C THR A 70 23.27 -7.32 18.25
N LYS A 71 23.24 -5.97 18.24
CA LYS A 71 24.08 -5.15 19.13
C LYS A 71 23.74 -5.33 20.60
N LEU A 72 22.45 -5.50 20.92
CA LEU A 72 21.96 -5.83 22.25
C LEU A 72 22.54 -7.16 22.72
N ILE A 73 22.32 -8.25 21.96
CA ILE A 73 22.82 -9.60 22.30
C ILE A 73 24.34 -9.63 22.47
N LEU A 74 25.09 -8.91 21.63
CA LEU A 74 26.54 -8.79 21.77
C LEU A 74 26.93 -8.07 23.07
N SER A 75 26.18 -7.03 23.45
CA SER A 75 26.42 -6.28 24.69
C SER A 75 26.05 -7.08 25.94
N GLU A 76 24.95 -7.84 25.88
CA GLU A 76 24.53 -8.77 26.93
C GLU A 76 25.57 -9.88 27.13
N THR A 77 26.00 -10.52 26.05
CA THR A 77 27.05 -11.55 26.07
C THR A 77 28.35 -11.01 26.69
N MET A 78 28.77 -9.81 26.31
CA MET A 78 29.99 -9.20 26.86
C MET A 78 29.81 -8.81 28.35
N LEU A 79 28.64 -8.28 28.72
CA LEU A 79 28.31 -7.97 30.10
C LEU A 79 28.36 -9.23 30.98
N GLU A 80 27.80 -10.34 30.51
CA GLU A 80 27.83 -11.63 31.21
C GLU A 80 29.26 -12.14 31.37
N GLN A 81 30.07 -12.13 30.30
CA GLN A 81 31.49 -12.54 30.37
C GLN A 81 32.29 -11.72 31.37
N LEU A 82 32.16 -10.39 31.35
CA LEU A 82 32.87 -9.51 32.28
C LEU A 82 32.38 -9.67 33.73
N THR A 83 31.09 -9.94 33.92
CA THR A 83 30.52 -10.21 35.25
C THR A 83 31.05 -11.53 35.81
N LEU A 84 31.08 -12.59 34.99
CA LEU A 84 31.68 -13.87 35.37
C LEU A 84 33.17 -13.73 35.68
N GLU A 85 33.93 -12.96 34.89
CA GLU A 85 35.35 -12.68 35.15
C GLU A 85 35.54 -11.96 36.48
N ARG A 86 34.66 -11.00 36.80
CA ARG A 86 34.67 -10.26 38.06
C ARG A 86 34.37 -11.13 39.27
N GLU A 87 33.51 -12.14 39.11
CA GLU A 87 33.15 -13.13 40.13
C GLU A 87 34.20 -14.23 40.29
N ARG A 88 34.94 -14.57 39.23
CA ARG A 88 35.89 -15.68 39.23
C ARG A 88 37.17 -15.44 40.03
N ASP A 89 37.57 -14.18 40.27
CA ASP A 89 38.94 -13.90 40.72
C ASP A 89 39.05 -13.18 42.09
N GLY A 90 39.76 -13.84 43.00
CA GLY A 90 40.22 -13.33 44.29
C GLY A 90 41.63 -12.71 44.25
N SER A 91 42.20 -12.48 43.06
CA SER A 91 43.60 -12.09 42.85
C SER A 91 43.79 -10.81 42.02
N LEU A 92 42.71 -10.16 41.55
CA LEU A 92 42.79 -8.91 40.79
C LEU A 92 43.42 -7.79 41.63
N THR A 93 44.32 -7.01 41.02
CA THR A 93 44.79 -5.75 41.62
C THR A 93 43.61 -4.78 41.74
N GLN A 94 43.67 -3.85 42.70
CA GLN A 94 42.62 -2.86 42.91
C GLN A 94 42.30 -2.04 41.65
N GLU A 95 43.33 -1.71 40.86
CA GLU A 95 43.19 -1.03 39.57
C GLU A 95 42.52 -1.91 38.50
N GLY A 96 42.87 -3.20 38.44
CA GLY A 96 42.25 -4.16 37.53
C GLY A 96 40.76 -4.35 37.81
N ALA A 97 40.39 -4.47 39.10
CA ALA A 97 39.00 -4.55 39.52
C ALA A 97 38.21 -3.29 39.14
N ALA A 98 38.77 -2.09 39.38
CA ALA A 98 38.11 -0.83 39.03
C ALA A 98 37.91 -0.66 37.50
N LEU A 99 38.87 -1.10 36.68
CA LEU A 99 38.74 -1.09 35.22
C LEU A 99 37.62 -2.04 34.75
N LEU A 100 37.53 -3.22 35.35
CA LEU A 100 36.50 -4.21 35.04
C LEU A 100 35.10 -3.70 35.41
N ASP A 101 34.94 -3.13 36.60
CA ASP A 101 33.69 -2.52 37.07
C ASP A 101 33.24 -1.38 36.14
N LYS A 102 34.17 -0.57 35.62
CA LYS A 102 33.87 0.47 34.63
C LYS A 102 33.36 -0.11 33.31
N LYS A 103 33.94 -1.20 32.82
CA LYS A 103 33.48 -1.87 31.58
C LYS A 103 32.10 -2.50 31.78
N ILE A 104 31.86 -3.14 32.93
CA ILE A 104 30.55 -3.68 33.30
C ILE A 104 29.49 -2.58 33.30
N ALA A 105 29.75 -1.43 33.92
CA ALA A 105 28.83 -0.30 33.93
C ALA A 105 28.53 0.20 32.51
N PHE A 106 29.55 0.33 31.66
CA PHE A 106 29.40 0.73 30.26
C PHE A 106 28.50 -0.22 29.47
N TYR A 107 28.73 -1.53 29.55
CA TYR A 107 27.90 -2.51 28.81
C TYR A 107 26.49 -2.61 29.37
N ARG A 108 26.31 -2.46 30.69
CA ARG A 108 24.98 -2.36 31.30
C ARG A 108 24.17 -1.17 30.78
N GLU A 109 24.81 -0.01 30.65
CA GLU A 109 24.18 1.17 30.06
C GLU A 109 23.85 0.94 28.57
N ALA A 110 24.76 0.31 27.82
CA ALA A 110 24.55 -0.01 26.41
C ALA A 110 23.36 -0.96 26.20
N VAL A 111 23.21 -2.00 27.04
CA VAL A 111 22.06 -2.91 27.05
C VAL A 111 20.77 -2.13 27.25
N ASN A 112 20.67 -1.34 28.33
CA ASN A 112 19.48 -0.54 28.63
C ASN A 112 19.13 0.44 27.51
N ARG A 113 20.13 1.05 26.86
CA ARG A 113 19.93 1.96 25.74
C ARG A 113 19.41 1.22 24.51
N TYR A 114 20.05 0.11 24.13
CA TYR A 114 19.63 -0.64 22.94
C TYR A 114 18.26 -1.29 23.09
N GLU A 115 17.89 -1.70 24.30
CA GLU A 115 16.54 -2.21 24.57
C GLU A 115 15.46 -1.15 24.30
N LYS A 116 15.66 0.08 24.78
CA LYS A 116 14.77 1.22 24.51
C LYS A 116 14.71 1.59 23.03
N GLU A 117 15.88 1.79 22.41
CA GLU A 117 15.96 2.14 20.99
C GLU A 117 15.30 1.07 20.10
N LYS A 118 15.46 -0.21 20.46
CA LYS A 118 14.84 -1.33 19.73
C LYS A 118 13.32 -1.26 19.80
N GLU A 119 12.76 -0.97 20.97
CA GLU A 119 11.31 -0.83 21.15
C GLU A 119 10.74 0.38 20.37
N GLU A 120 11.44 1.52 20.38
CA GLU A 120 11.06 2.68 19.57
C GLU A 120 11.05 2.37 18.07
N ILE A 121 12.07 1.66 17.57
CA ILE A 121 12.15 1.26 16.16
C ILE A 121 11.03 0.28 15.81
N LYS A 122 10.69 -0.64 16.72
CA LYS A 122 9.59 -1.57 16.53
C LYS A 122 8.26 -0.83 16.34
N GLN A 123 7.97 0.13 17.22
CA GLN A 123 6.76 0.95 17.12
C GLN A 123 6.72 1.75 15.81
N GLN A 124 7.87 2.24 15.32
CA GLN A 124 7.94 2.88 14.02
C GLN A 124 7.64 1.90 12.88
N ALA A 125 8.21 0.69 12.92
CA ALA A 125 7.97 -0.34 11.91
C ALA A 125 6.49 -0.71 11.82
N GLU A 126 5.86 -1.00 12.96
CA GLU A 126 4.42 -1.29 13.06
C GLU A 126 3.56 -0.10 12.61
N GLY A 127 3.98 1.14 12.92
CA GLY A 127 3.31 2.34 12.44
C GLY A 127 3.34 2.49 10.91
N TYR A 128 4.46 2.12 10.26
CA TYR A 128 4.55 2.11 8.80
C TYR A 128 3.71 0.99 8.17
N GLU A 129 3.55 -0.15 8.83
CA GLU A 129 2.64 -1.23 8.40
C GLU A 129 1.18 -0.78 8.48
N GLN A 130 0.78 -0.14 9.58
CA GLN A 130 -0.57 0.40 9.71
C GLN A 130 -0.88 1.48 8.66
N GLU A 131 0.10 2.33 8.34
CA GLU A 131 -0.06 3.32 7.27
C GLU A 131 -0.19 2.66 5.90
N TYR A 132 0.57 1.58 5.65
CA TYR A 132 0.40 0.78 4.43
C TYR A 132 -1.02 0.21 4.34
N ASP A 133 -1.53 -0.43 5.38
CA ASP A 133 -2.88 -1.03 5.40
C ASP A 133 -3.96 0.03 5.18
N ARG A 134 -3.81 1.21 5.80
CA ARG A 134 -4.73 2.33 5.62
C ARG A 134 -4.74 2.84 4.18
N LEU A 135 -3.58 2.86 3.52
CA LEU A 135 -3.47 3.26 2.12
C LEU A 135 -4.03 2.17 1.20
N ASN A 136 -3.75 0.89 1.47
CA ASN A 136 -4.24 -0.26 0.72
C ASN A 136 -5.77 -0.28 0.68
N TYR A 137 -6.43 0.06 1.78
CA TYR A 137 -7.88 0.18 1.82
C TYR A 137 -8.45 1.12 0.75
N HIS A 138 -7.76 2.24 0.49
CA HIS A 138 -8.17 3.17 -0.55
C HIS A 138 -7.76 2.72 -1.94
N ASP A 139 -6.63 2.01 -2.06
CA ASP A 139 -6.17 1.40 -3.31
C ASP A 139 -7.19 0.39 -3.84
N ASP A 140 -7.69 -0.50 -2.97
CA ASP A 140 -8.73 -1.48 -3.30
C ASP A 140 -10.00 -0.81 -3.88
N GLN A 141 -10.36 0.37 -3.38
CA GLN A 141 -11.51 1.14 -3.89
C GLN A 141 -11.27 1.65 -5.31
N PHE A 142 -10.03 2.02 -5.65
CA PHE A 142 -9.64 2.45 -6.99
C PHE A 142 -9.52 1.27 -7.96
N ASP A 143 -9.05 0.10 -7.51
CA ASP A 143 -9.03 -1.12 -8.31
C ASP A 143 -10.44 -1.57 -8.72
N ILE A 144 -11.39 -1.54 -7.78
CA ILE A 144 -12.82 -1.80 -8.07
C ILE A 144 -13.35 -0.76 -9.09
N ALA A 145 -12.91 0.50 -8.98
CA ALA A 145 -13.31 1.55 -9.91
C ALA A 145 -12.79 1.29 -11.33
N GLU A 146 -11.50 0.96 -11.46
CA GLU A 146 -10.86 0.64 -12.73
C GLU A 146 -11.51 -0.59 -13.37
N ALA A 147 -11.71 -1.67 -12.61
CA ALA A 147 -12.34 -2.89 -13.10
C ALA A 147 -13.79 -2.64 -13.55
N GLY A 148 -14.60 -1.97 -12.73
CA GLY A 148 -16.00 -1.67 -13.02
C GLY A 148 -16.16 -0.80 -14.28
N ILE A 149 -15.36 0.25 -14.39
CA ILE A 149 -15.41 1.14 -15.57
C ILE A 149 -14.88 0.42 -16.82
N THR A 150 -13.84 -0.40 -16.72
CA THR A 150 -13.31 -1.17 -17.86
C THR A 150 -14.36 -2.12 -18.42
N VAL A 151 -15.06 -2.87 -17.55
CA VAL A 151 -16.18 -3.73 -17.98
C VAL A 151 -17.29 -2.91 -18.62
N ALA A 152 -17.64 -1.76 -18.05
CA ALA A 152 -18.66 -0.89 -18.63
C ALA A 152 -18.28 -0.40 -20.03
N LEU A 153 -17.03 0.04 -20.24
CA LEU A 153 -16.52 0.49 -21.54
C LEU A 153 -16.56 -0.65 -22.58
N ALA A 154 -16.13 -1.85 -22.21
CA ALA A 154 -16.19 -3.01 -23.10
C ALA A 154 -17.63 -3.34 -23.53
N VAL A 155 -18.58 -3.36 -22.57
CA VAL A 155 -19.99 -3.62 -22.86
C VAL A 155 -20.59 -2.49 -23.73
N LEU A 156 -20.22 -1.23 -23.50
CA LEU A 156 -20.63 -0.10 -24.34
C LEU A 156 -20.15 -0.24 -25.79
N GLY A 157 -18.91 -0.70 -26.01
CA GLY A 157 -18.39 -1.01 -27.33
C GLY A 157 -19.20 -2.10 -28.05
N ILE A 158 -19.54 -3.18 -27.33
CA ILE A 158 -20.42 -4.24 -27.86
C ILE A 158 -21.83 -3.70 -28.14
N ALA A 159 -22.36 -2.82 -27.28
CA ALA A 159 -23.67 -2.20 -27.46
C ALA A 159 -23.71 -1.33 -28.73
N ALA A 160 -22.63 -0.62 -29.06
CA ALA A 160 -22.50 0.17 -30.27
C ALA A 160 -22.50 -0.71 -31.53
N LEU A 161 -21.76 -1.83 -31.49
CA LEU A 161 -21.70 -2.78 -32.61
C LEU A 161 -23.03 -3.53 -32.85
N THR A 162 -23.65 -3.99 -31.77
CA THR A 162 -24.86 -4.83 -31.86
C THR A 162 -26.16 -4.03 -31.89
N ARG A 163 -26.08 -2.72 -31.64
CA ARG A 163 -27.21 -1.78 -31.51
C ARG A 163 -28.26 -2.21 -30.47
N ARG A 164 -27.85 -2.97 -29.44
CA ARG A 164 -28.76 -3.49 -28.40
C ARG A 164 -28.79 -2.56 -27.19
N LYS A 165 -29.90 -1.83 -27.01
CA LYS A 165 -30.07 -0.86 -25.92
C LYS A 165 -29.98 -1.46 -24.50
N TRP A 166 -30.34 -2.73 -24.31
CA TRP A 166 -30.27 -3.36 -22.99
C TRP A 166 -28.83 -3.51 -22.49
N LEU A 167 -27.85 -3.64 -23.39
CA LEU A 167 -26.43 -3.71 -23.04
C LEU A 167 -25.94 -2.38 -22.44
N VAL A 168 -26.51 -1.25 -22.86
CA VAL A 168 -26.21 0.05 -22.24
C VAL A 168 -26.63 0.07 -20.78
N TRP A 169 -27.83 -0.43 -20.47
CA TRP A 169 -28.28 -0.54 -19.08
C TRP A 169 -27.40 -1.49 -18.26
N PHE A 170 -26.97 -2.60 -18.84
CA PHE A 170 -26.03 -3.52 -18.20
C PHE A 170 -24.69 -2.83 -17.92
N ALA A 171 -24.13 -2.10 -18.89
CA ALA A 171 -22.90 -1.33 -18.71
C ALA A 171 -23.03 -0.26 -17.61
N LEU A 172 -24.18 0.41 -17.54
CA LEU A 172 -24.44 1.44 -16.52
C LEU A 172 -24.42 0.88 -15.08
N VAL A 173 -24.74 -0.40 -14.88
CA VAL A 173 -24.61 -1.05 -13.57
C VAL A 173 -23.14 -1.12 -13.15
N PHE A 174 -22.26 -1.63 -14.02
CA PHE A 174 -20.83 -1.71 -13.74
C PHE A 174 -20.18 -0.33 -13.63
N ALA A 175 -20.57 0.61 -14.49
CA ALA A 175 -20.14 2.00 -14.41
C ALA A 175 -20.55 2.63 -13.08
N GLY A 176 -21.79 2.39 -12.63
CA GLY A 176 -22.29 2.89 -11.34
C GLY A 176 -21.49 2.37 -10.16
N VAL A 177 -21.20 1.07 -10.13
CA VAL A 177 -20.34 0.46 -9.09
C VAL A 177 -18.93 1.06 -9.13
N GLY A 178 -18.32 1.16 -10.32
CA GLY A 178 -16.96 1.67 -10.46
C GLY A 178 -16.86 3.15 -10.06
N VAL A 179 -17.79 3.99 -10.51
CA VAL A 179 -17.85 5.42 -10.15
C VAL A 179 -18.12 5.60 -8.65
N ALA A 180 -19.02 4.82 -8.05
CA ALA A 180 -19.30 4.88 -6.62
C ALA A 180 -18.06 4.52 -5.78
N SER A 181 -17.39 3.42 -6.13
CA SER A 181 -16.17 2.97 -5.43
C SER A 181 -15.04 3.98 -5.57
N GLY A 182 -14.74 4.43 -6.79
CA GLY A 182 -13.66 5.39 -7.01
C GLY A 182 -13.93 6.74 -6.38
N THR A 183 -15.20 7.19 -6.34
CA THR A 183 -15.56 8.42 -5.62
C THR A 183 -15.36 8.28 -4.11
N ALA A 184 -15.65 7.10 -3.54
CA ALA A 184 -15.39 6.84 -2.12
C ALA A 184 -13.88 6.88 -1.81
N GLY A 185 -13.06 6.21 -2.62
CA GLY A 185 -11.59 6.34 -2.52
C GLY A 185 -11.10 7.79 -2.74
N PHE A 186 -11.76 8.54 -3.62
CA PHE A 186 -11.40 9.92 -3.92
C PHE A 186 -11.73 10.90 -2.79
N VAL A 187 -12.86 10.73 -2.12
CA VAL A 187 -13.27 11.63 -1.01
C VAL A 187 -12.75 11.16 0.34
N GLY A 188 -12.22 9.93 0.42
CA GLY A 188 -11.84 9.29 1.69
C GLY A 188 -13.04 8.70 2.44
N GLY A 189 -14.12 8.39 1.72
CA GLY A 189 -15.30 7.71 2.26
C GLY A 189 -15.11 6.20 2.38
N SER A 190 -15.84 5.57 3.31
CA SER A 190 -15.70 4.16 3.66
C SER A 190 -16.60 3.21 2.85
N PHE A 191 -16.84 3.46 1.55
CA PHE A 191 -17.61 2.52 0.73
C PHE A 191 -16.73 1.31 0.42
N HIS A 192 -17.07 0.15 0.96
CA HIS A 192 -16.31 -1.08 0.74
C HIS A 192 -17.25 -2.20 0.31
N LEU A 193 -16.86 -2.91 -0.75
CA LEU A 193 -17.50 -4.16 -1.15
C LEU A 193 -16.61 -5.31 -0.66
N ASP A 194 -16.57 -5.51 0.66
CA ASP A 194 -15.73 -6.51 1.36
C ASP A 194 -15.76 -7.90 0.70
N PHE A 195 -16.90 -8.28 0.14
CA PHE A 195 -17.09 -9.55 -0.54
C PHE A 195 -16.32 -9.64 -1.87
N LEU A 196 -16.24 -8.56 -2.65
CA LEU A 196 -15.55 -8.56 -3.94
C LEU A 196 -14.03 -8.51 -3.78
N ALA A 197 -13.53 -7.72 -2.82
CA ALA A 197 -12.11 -7.68 -2.48
C ALA A 197 -11.61 -9.07 -2.09
N ARG A 198 -12.29 -9.74 -1.13
CA ARG A 198 -11.93 -11.11 -0.68
C ARG A 198 -12.11 -12.21 -1.72
N LEU A 199 -12.93 -12.00 -2.75
CA LEU A 199 -13.16 -12.99 -3.80
C LEU A 199 -12.08 -12.93 -4.90
N LEU A 200 -11.47 -11.75 -5.08
CA LEU A 200 -10.46 -11.48 -6.11
C LEU A 200 -9.03 -11.43 -5.55
N GLY A 201 -8.87 -11.41 -4.22
CA GLY A 201 -7.59 -11.50 -3.49
C GLY A 201 -7.78 -11.99 -2.06
#